data_AF-A0A9E5TMF8-F1
#
_entry.id   AF-A0A9E5TMF8-F1
#
_cell.length_a   1.000
_cell.length_b   1.000
_cell.length_c   1.000
_cell.angle_alpha   90.00
_cell.angle_beta   90.00
_cell.angle_gamma   90.00
#
_symmetry.space_group_name_H-M   'P 1'
#
loop_
_entity.id
_entity.type
_entity.pdbx_description
1 polymer ?
#
loop_
_entity_poly.entity_id
_entity_poly.type
_entity_poly.pdbx_seq_one_letter_code
_entity_poly.pdbx_strand_id
1 'polypeptide(L)'
;PFICPISPLHFPEAIVDAIVVLAEAGMPTAIISNPILGLTSPYTLAGGIALSHAEVLAGIVMVQEMAPGLPVLHHATPSRGDMHTLVSITGGPEVGLMRATIAALARWCRIPSSVHGLHTSSPHLDLQTGQEKALNGLQVAYGRPDLLGGVGILANGMATAYETIVLDNEILGAIFRVLEGCRVDEDHLALEIIAQVVAGDSFLVQPHTVKHLRSGEVWQTRLAMRHETVKALAGEPTNAIVERAHHIAQQLLSEHTVPPLPEGVQLDMEDILSCAGEKSGS
;
A
#
# COMPACT_ATOMS: atom_id res chain seq x y z
N PRO A 1 -5.46 15.86 3.79
CA PRO A 1 -5.40 16.20 2.35
C PRO A 1 -4.01 15.93 1.78
N PHE A 2 -3.88 15.79 0.45
CA PHE A 2 -2.59 15.61 -0.21
C PHE A 2 -2.19 16.91 -0.92
N ILE A 3 -0.95 17.34 -0.71
CA ILE A 3 -0.36 18.49 -1.39
C ILE A 3 0.80 18.00 -2.26
N CYS A 4 0.71 18.25 -3.56
CA CYS A 4 1.71 17.81 -4.54
C CYS A 4 2.49 19.02 -5.08
N PRO A 5 3.83 19.04 -4.98
CA PRO A 5 4.62 19.94 -5.80
C PRO A 5 4.53 19.52 -7.27
N ILE A 6 4.88 20.45 -8.15
CA ILE A 6 5.18 20.15 -9.54
C ILE A 6 6.65 19.81 -9.63
N SER A 7 6.97 18.53 -9.85
CA SER A 7 8.36 18.13 -10.04
C SER A 7 8.92 18.69 -11.36
N PRO A 8 10.18 19.18 -11.39
CA PRO A 8 11.12 19.20 -10.27
C PRO A 8 11.06 20.47 -9.41
N LEU A 9 10.95 20.31 -8.08
CA LEU A 9 11.17 21.34 -7.05
C LEU A 9 10.33 22.62 -7.18
N HIS A 10 9.13 22.55 -7.75
CA HIS A 10 8.28 23.71 -7.95
C HIS A 10 7.00 23.66 -7.11
N PHE A 11 6.74 24.72 -6.35
CA PHE A 11 5.51 24.92 -5.59
C PHE A 11 4.81 26.18 -6.13
N PRO A 12 3.84 26.04 -7.05
CA PRO A 12 3.05 27.16 -7.53
C PRO A 12 2.29 27.85 -6.40
N GLU A 13 1.96 29.13 -6.59
CA GLU A 13 1.18 29.94 -5.63
C GLU A 13 -0.08 29.22 -5.14
N ALA A 14 -0.89 28.67 -6.05
CA ALA A 14 -2.10 27.93 -5.68
C ALA A 14 -1.84 26.70 -4.77
N ILE A 15 -0.68 26.06 -4.89
CA ILE A 15 -0.29 24.95 -4.00
C ILE A 15 0.13 25.49 -2.63
N VAL A 16 0.83 26.61 -2.60
CA VAL A 16 1.23 27.29 -1.35
C VAL A 16 -0.01 27.83 -0.62
N ASP A 17 -0.95 28.44 -1.32
CA ASP A 17 -2.23 28.91 -0.77
C ASP A 17 -3.03 27.75 -0.17
N ALA A 18 -3.05 26.60 -0.85
CA ALA A 18 -3.67 25.40 -0.29
C ALA A 18 -2.99 24.97 1.02
N ILE A 19 -1.66 25.04 1.11
CA ILE A 19 -0.95 24.76 2.38
C ILE A 19 -1.38 25.74 3.47
N VAL A 20 -1.48 27.05 3.16
CA VAL A 20 -1.93 28.08 4.11
C VAL A 20 -3.33 27.73 4.65
N VAL A 21 -4.29 27.46 3.77
CA VAL A 21 -5.67 27.11 4.16
C VAL A 21 -5.70 25.87 5.06
N LEU A 22 -4.91 24.83 4.73
CA LEU A 22 -4.82 23.61 5.54
C LEU A 22 -4.20 23.88 6.91
N ALA A 23 -3.18 24.74 6.96
CA ALA A 23 -2.48 25.12 8.18
C ALA A 23 -3.37 25.94 9.10
N GLU A 24 -4.09 26.94 8.58
CA GLU A 24 -5.06 27.75 9.32
C GLU A 24 -6.22 26.91 9.87
N ALA A 25 -6.66 25.90 9.12
CA ALA A 25 -7.67 24.95 9.55
C ALA A 25 -7.16 23.92 10.59
N GLY A 26 -5.86 23.88 10.88
CA GLY A 26 -5.26 22.88 11.77
C GLY A 26 -5.40 21.45 11.25
N MET A 27 -5.56 21.26 9.94
CA MET A 27 -5.84 19.94 9.35
C MET A 27 -4.56 19.19 9.01
N PRO A 28 -4.35 17.96 9.51
CA PRO A 28 -3.23 17.11 9.12
C PRO A 28 -3.13 16.94 7.60
N THR A 29 -1.91 17.02 7.08
CA THR A 29 -1.66 16.97 5.63
C THR A 29 -0.57 15.97 5.28
N ALA A 30 -0.47 15.64 4.01
CA ALA A 30 0.57 14.80 3.45
C ALA A 30 1.18 15.54 2.26
N ILE A 31 2.49 15.78 2.33
CA ILE A 31 3.21 16.31 1.17
C ILE A 31 3.62 15.13 0.31
N ILE A 32 3.07 15.07 -0.90
CA ILE A 32 3.25 13.96 -1.84
C ILE A 32 4.15 14.36 -3.01
N SER A 33 5.30 13.73 -3.15
CA SER A 33 6.19 13.90 -4.32
C SER A 33 6.10 12.70 -5.27
N ASN A 34 5.86 12.96 -6.56
CA ASN A 34 5.65 11.93 -7.59
C ASN A 34 6.53 12.14 -8.85
N PRO A 35 7.86 12.30 -8.73
CA PRO A 35 8.71 12.47 -9.89
C PRO A 35 8.78 11.19 -10.73
N ILE A 36 8.93 11.37 -12.03
CA ILE A 36 9.07 10.30 -13.01
C ILE A 36 10.52 10.33 -13.51
N LEU A 37 11.26 9.24 -13.29
CA LEU A 37 12.66 9.14 -13.75
C LEU A 37 12.75 9.37 -15.25
N GLY A 38 13.63 10.28 -15.67
CA GLY A 38 13.87 10.62 -17.07
C GLY A 38 12.90 11.63 -17.68
N LEU A 39 11.79 11.95 -16.99
CA LEU A 39 10.82 12.95 -17.45
C LEU A 39 10.81 14.18 -16.54
N THR A 40 10.56 14.00 -15.25
CA THR A 40 10.50 15.08 -14.25
C THR A 40 11.56 14.95 -13.15
N SER A 41 12.51 14.02 -13.33
CA SER A 41 13.65 13.81 -12.45
C SER A 41 14.82 13.12 -13.18
N PRO A 42 16.05 13.13 -12.62
CA PRO A 42 17.16 12.38 -13.19
C PRO A 42 16.81 10.90 -13.39
N TYR A 43 17.32 10.28 -14.46
CA TYR A 43 17.02 8.88 -14.75
C TYR A 43 17.68 7.88 -13.77
N THR A 44 18.61 8.36 -12.93
CA THR A 44 19.28 7.53 -11.93
C THR A 44 18.41 7.38 -10.68
N LEU A 45 18.34 6.18 -10.11
CA LEU A 45 17.50 5.90 -8.93
C LEU A 45 17.84 6.85 -7.77
N ALA A 46 19.13 7.01 -7.46
CA ALA A 46 19.58 7.88 -6.38
C ALA A 46 19.21 9.35 -6.62
N GLY A 47 19.31 9.83 -7.87
CA GLY A 47 18.94 11.19 -8.23
C GLY A 47 17.43 11.44 -8.08
N GLY A 48 16.60 10.49 -8.54
CA GLY A 48 15.14 10.56 -8.37
C GLY A 48 14.71 10.49 -6.91
N ILE A 49 15.32 9.61 -6.11
CA ILE A 49 15.06 9.50 -4.67
C ILE A 49 15.43 10.81 -3.97
N ALA A 50 16.62 11.36 -4.23
CA ALA A 50 17.09 12.59 -3.61
C ALA A 50 16.17 13.78 -3.95
N LEU A 51 15.78 13.92 -5.22
CA LEU A 51 14.83 14.93 -5.66
C LEU A 51 13.50 14.78 -4.94
N SER A 52 12.94 13.57 -4.94
CA SER A 52 11.63 13.31 -4.33
C SER A 52 11.66 13.60 -2.83
N HIS A 53 12.72 13.19 -2.14
CA HIS A 53 12.90 13.47 -0.73
C HIS A 53 13.01 14.98 -0.44
N ALA A 54 13.75 15.72 -1.27
CA ALA A 54 13.90 17.18 -1.15
C ALA A 54 12.57 17.91 -1.34
N GLU A 55 11.75 17.50 -2.31
CA GLU A 55 10.41 18.07 -2.54
C GLU A 55 9.52 17.88 -1.31
N VAL A 56 9.49 16.68 -0.74
CA VAL A 56 8.67 16.41 0.45
C VAL A 56 9.15 17.22 1.65
N LEU A 57 10.47 17.29 1.89
CA LEU A 57 11.02 18.09 2.98
C LEU A 57 10.74 19.58 2.81
N ALA A 58 10.83 20.11 1.59
CA ALA A 58 10.49 21.51 1.32
C ALA A 58 9.03 21.83 1.69
N GLY A 59 8.09 20.97 1.27
CA GLY A 59 6.68 21.14 1.64
C GLY A 59 6.44 20.99 3.15
N ILE A 60 7.13 20.05 3.82
CA ILE A 60 7.03 19.89 5.28
C ILE A 60 7.51 21.15 5.99
N VAL A 61 8.66 21.71 5.57
CA VAL A 61 9.18 22.96 6.13
C VAL A 61 8.17 24.09 5.93
N MET A 62 7.59 24.24 4.74
CA MET A 62 6.54 25.26 4.50
C MET A 62 5.37 25.11 5.47
N VAL A 63 4.86 23.88 5.65
CA VAL A 63 3.78 23.62 6.61
C VAL A 63 4.19 23.98 8.04
N GLN A 64 5.39 23.57 8.46
CA GLN A 64 5.86 23.83 9.83
C GLN A 64 6.16 25.31 10.09
N GLU A 65 6.57 26.07 9.08
CA GLU A 65 6.74 27.53 9.18
C GLU A 65 5.39 28.23 9.36
N MET A 66 4.34 27.76 8.68
CA MET A 66 2.99 28.34 8.77
C MET A 66 2.25 27.91 10.03
N ALA A 67 2.35 26.64 10.41
CA ALA A 67 1.71 26.06 11.58
C ALA A 67 2.67 25.07 12.27
N PRO A 68 3.55 25.56 13.17
CA PRO A 68 4.47 24.72 13.92
C PRO A 68 3.75 23.62 14.68
N GLY A 69 4.18 22.36 14.49
CA GLY A 69 3.60 21.20 15.16
C GLY A 69 2.39 20.59 14.46
N LEU A 70 1.93 21.14 13.33
CA LEU A 70 0.87 20.51 12.54
C LEU A 70 1.34 19.12 12.08
N PRO A 71 0.53 18.05 12.22
CA PRO A 71 0.93 16.72 11.75
C PRO A 71 1.08 16.68 10.23
N VAL A 72 2.24 16.23 9.73
CA VAL A 72 2.51 16.08 8.30
C VAL A 72 3.09 14.70 7.99
N LEU A 73 2.54 14.05 6.97
CA LEU A 73 3.07 12.80 6.43
C LEU A 73 4.10 13.07 5.34
N HIS A 74 5.23 12.38 5.43
CA HIS A 74 6.18 12.22 4.33
C HIS A 74 5.60 11.24 3.31
N HIS A 75 5.17 11.73 2.15
CA HIS A 75 4.63 10.88 1.11
C HIS A 75 5.47 11.03 -0.16
N ALA A 76 6.00 9.93 -0.70
CA ALA A 76 6.59 9.98 -2.02
C ALA A 76 6.42 8.66 -2.78
N THR A 77 6.04 8.78 -4.06
CA THR A 77 5.77 7.62 -4.92
C THR A 77 6.46 7.76 -6.28
N PRO A 78 7.80 7.97 -6.32
CA PRO A 78 8.52 8.08 -7.59
C PRO A 78 8.25 6.86 -8.48
N SER A 79 8.22 7.12 -9.77
CA SER A 79 8.01 6.12 -10.82
C SER A 79 9.08 6.26 -11.89
N ARG A 80 9.12 5.33 -12.85
CA ARG A 80 10.06 5.39 -13.97
C ARG A 80 9.33 5.79 -15.24
N GLY A 81 9.93 6.65 -16.06
CA GLY A 81 9.44 6.91 -17.41
C GLY A 81 9.80 5.79 -18.38
N ASP A 82 8.85 5.34 -19.20
CA ASP A 82 9.16 4.67 -20.45
C ASP A 82 9.58 5.72 -21.47
N MET A 83 10.85 5.72 -21.87
CA MET A 83 11.40 6.74 -22.77
C MET A 83 10.93 6.61 -24.22
N HIS A 84 10.29 5.49 -24.59
CA HIS A 84 9.71 5.32 -25.91
C HIS A 84 8.30 5.93 -25.99
N THR A 85 7.48 5.67 -24.96
CA THR A 85 6.06 6.07 -24.94
C THR A 85 5.79 7.31 -24.09
N LEU A 86 6.78 7.76 -23.31
CA LEU A 86 6.72 8.87 -22.35
C LEU A 86 5.67 8.69 -21.25
N VAL A 87 5.30 7.44 -20.95
CA VAL A 87 4.35 7.12 -19.88
C VAL A 87 5.07 6.80 -18.57
N SER A 88 4.39 7.08 -17.46
CA SER A 88 4.82 6.66 -16.12
C SER A 88 4.58 5.15 -15.94
N ILE A 89 5.64 4.43 -15.58
CA ILE A 89 5.63 3.00 -15.26
C ILE A 89 5.82 2.83 -13.75
N THR A 90 4.86 2.17 -13.12
CA THR A 90 4.81 1.99 -11.67
C THR A 90 5.00 0.53 -11.20
N GLY A 91 5.04 -0.41 -12.13
CA GLY A 91 5.18 -1.85 -11.85
C GLY A 91 6.62 -2.37 -11.74
N GLY A 92 7.61 -1.62 -12.24
CA GLY A 92 9.01 -2.08 -12.29
C GLY A 92 9.62 -2.31 -10.90
N PRO A 93 10.56 -3.26 -10.75
CA PRO A 93 11.16 -3.59 -9.44
C PRO A 93 11.92 -2.40 -8.82
N GLU A 94 12.47 -1.51 -9.63
CA GLU A 94 13.14 -0.29 -9.18
C GLU A 94 12.17 0.66 -8.45
N VAL A 95 10.88 0.60 -8.77
CA VAL A 95 9.85 1.39 -8.08
C VAL A 95 9.73 0.94 -6.64
N GLY A 96 9.65 -0.37 -6.39
CA GLY A 96 9.68 -0.92 -5.03
C GLY A 96 10.94 -0.53 -4.26
N LEU A 97 12.11 -0.63 -4.91
CA LEU A 97 13.40 -0.26 -4.30
C LEU A 97 13.48 1.23 -3.93
N MET A 98 13.09 2.13 -4.84
CA MET A 98 13.09 3.57 -4.59
C MET A 98 12.15 3.93 -3.44
N ARG A 99 10.93 3.38 -3.46
CA ARG A 99 9.89 3.65 -2.47
C ARG A 99 10.24 3.08 -1.10
N ALA A 100 10.84 1.89 -1.02
CA ALA A 100 11.40 1.35 0.22
C ALA A 100 12.51 2.24 0.80
N THR A 101 13.37 2.77 -0.06
CA THR A 101 14.44 3.69 0.34
C THR A 101 13.87 4.99 0.89
N ILE A 102 12.83 5.54 0.25
CA ILE A 102 12.11 6.72 0.72
C ILE A 102 11.49 6.50 2.09
N ALA A 103 10.81 5.37 2.29
CA ALA A 103 10.25 5.02 3.60
C ALA A 103 11.34 4.93 4.68
N ALA A 104 12.51 4.37 4.34
CA ALA A 104 13.67 4.36 5.24
C ALA A 104 14.22 5.76 5.54
N LEU A 105 14.27 6.67 4.56
CA LEU A 105 14.69 8.06 4.75
C LEU A 105 13.70 8.82 5.65
N ALA A 106 12.40 8.64 5.45
CA ALA A 106 11.38 9.26 6.30
C ALA A 106 11.51 8.80 7.77
N ARG A 107 11.72 7.51 8.01
CA ARG A 107 12.03 6.98 9.35
C ARG A 107 13.32 7.56 9.92
N TRP A 108 14.36 7.72 9.11
CA TRP A 108 15.62 8.32 9.53
C TRP A 108 15.41 9.77 10.00
N CYS A 109 14.56 10.52 9.29
CA CYS A 109 14.12 11.87 9.70
C CYS A 109 13.11 11.86 10.86
N ARG A 110 12.65 10.69 11.32
CA ARG A 110 11.59 10.53 12.34
C ARG A 110 10.27 11.19 11.95
N ILE A 111 9.95 11.18 10.66
CA ILE A 111 8.69 11.73 10.12
C ILE A 111 7.80 10.55 9.73
N PRO A 112 6.53 10.52 10.19
CA PRO A 112 5.57 9.52 9.75
C PRO A 112 5.41 9.52 8.23
N SER A 113 5.33 8.35 7.61
CA SER A 113 5.41 8.20 6.16
C SER A 113 4.27 7.40 5.56
N SER A 114 3.85 7.81 4.36
CA SER A 114 2.89 7.09 3.53
C SER A 114 3.53 6.78 2.19
N VAL A 115 3.68 5.49 1.87
CA VAL A 115 4.39 5.07 0.66
C VAL A 115 3.61 3.95 -0.02
N HIS A 116 3.44 4.05 -1.33
CA HIS A 116 2.65 3.08 -2.08
C HIS A 116 3.48 1.87 -2.52
N GLY A 117 3.04 0.66 -2.17
CA GLY A 117 3.66 -0.60 -2.59
C GLY A 117 2.86 -1.40 -3.62
N LEU A 118 1.54 -1.22 -3.68
CA LEU A 118 0.63 -2.08 -4.46
C LEU A 118 0.25 -1.48 -5.82
N HIS A 119 1.23 -0.94 -6.54
CA HIS A 119 1.04 -0.48 -7.91
C HIS A 119 1.34 -1.59 -8.92
N THR A 120 0.64 -1.55 -10.05
CA THR A 120 0.93 -2.36 -11.23
C THR A 120 0.78 -1.50 -12.48
N SER A 121 1.61 -1.79 -13.46
CA SER A 121 1.49 -1.25 -14.81
C SER A 121 0.49 -2.02 -15.66
N SER A 122 0.08 -3.22 -15.24
CA SER A 122 -0.93 -3.99 -15.95
C SER A 122 -2.32 -3.32 -15.83
N PRO A 123 -3.06 -3.20 -16.95
CA PRO A 123 -4.46 -2.81 -16.93
C PRO A 123 -5.40 -3.99 -16.63
N HIS A 124 -4.86 -5.20 -16.42
CA HIS A 124 -5.62 -6.44 -16.25
C HIS A 124 -5.30 -7.13 -14.93
N LEU A 125 -6.20 -8.02 -14.50
CA LEU A 125 -5.99 -8.89 -13.34
C LEU A 125 -5.36 -10.19 -13.81
N ASP A 126 -4.05 -10.17 -13.98
CA ASP A 126 -3.24 -11.25 -14.55
C ASP A 126 -2.02 -11.55 -13.69
N LEU A 127 -1.13 -12.42 -14.20
CA LEU A 127 0.13 -12.76 -13.55
C LEU A 127 0.99 -11.53 -13.30
N GLN A 128 1.00 -10.55 -14.23
CA GLN A 128 1.77 -9.32 -14.08
C GLN A 128 1.29 -8.52 -12.86
N THR A 129 -0.02 -8.34 -12.69
CA THR A 129 -0.58 -7.66 -11.52
C THR A 129 -0.17 -8.33 -10.21
N GLY A 130 -0.29 -9.65 -10.12
CA GLY A 130 0.13 -10.38 -8.92
C GLY A 130 1.63 -10.24 -8.64
N GLN A 131 2.46 -10.39 -9.67
CA GLN A 131 3.92 -10.32 -9.56
C GLN A 131 4.40 -8.92 -9.14
N GLU A 132 3.98 -7.88 -9.85
CA GLU A 132 4.44 -6.51 -9.61
C GLU A 132 4.01 -6.01 -8.23
N LYS A 133 2.74 -6.23 -7.85
CA LYS A 133 2.21 -5.80 -6.56
C LYS A 133 2.85 -6.54 -5.39
N ALA A 134 3.02 -7.86 -5.48
CA ALA A 134 3.65 -8.62 -4.40
C ALA A 134 5.14 -8.25 -4.23
N LEU A 135 5.88 -8.13 -5.33
CA LEU A 135 7.30 -7.78 -5.31
C LEU A 135 7.53 -6.38 -4.77
N ASN A 136 6.80 -5.39 -5.27
CA ASN A 136 6.96 -4.00 -4.84
C ASN A 136 6.38 -3.78 -3.44
N GLY A 137 5.23 -4.37 -3.14
CA GLY A 137 4.59 -4.31 -1.82
C GLY A 137 5.52 -4.81 -0.72
N LEU A 138 6.16 -5.97 -0.92
CA LEU A 138 7.09 -6.54 0.07
C LEU A 138 8.34 -5.67 0.24
N GLN A 139 8.93 -5.16 -0.84
CA GLN A 139 10.09 -4.25 -0.77
C GLN A 139 9.75 -3.00 0.05
N VAL A 140 8.63 -2.34 -0.26
CA VAL A 140 8.19 -1.13 0.46
C VAL A 140 7.88 -1.46 1.92
N ALA A 141 7.27 -2.61 2.21
CA ALA A 141 7.01 -3.05 3.57
C ALA A 141 8.28 -3.26 4.41
N TYR A 142 9.38 -3.77 3.82
CA TYR A 142 10.69 -3.79 4.48
C TYR A 142 11.26 -2.38 4.72
N GLY A 143 10.89 -1.44 3.86
CA GLY A 143 11.04 -0.01 4.10
C GLY A 143 10.18 0.53 5.24
N ARG A 144 9.39 -0.28 5.97
CA ARG A 144 8.61 0.05 7.17
C ARG A 144 7.97 1.46 7.16
N PRO A 145 7.15 1.81 6.16
CA PRO A 145 6.36 3.02 6.23
C PRO A 145 5.29 2.89 7.32
N ASP A 146 4.81 4.02 7.81
CA ASP A 146 3.69 4.06 8.77
C ASP A 146 2.37 3.71 8.07
N LEU A 147 2.25 4.07 6.79
CA LEU A 147 1.14 3.70 5.91
C LEU A 147 1.66 3.08 4.61
N LEU A 148 1.29 1.81 4.38
CA LEU A 148 1.52 1.12 3.11
C LEU A 148 0.28 1.28 2.20
N GLY A 149 0.42 2.07 1.15
CA GLY A 149 -0.69 2.42 0.26
C GLY A 149 -0.65 1.73 -1.11
N GLY A 150 -1.56 2.18 -1.97
CA GLY A 150 -1.70 1.72 -3.36
C GLY A 150 -2.72 0.61 -3.59
N VAL A 151 -3.53 0.28 -2.58
CA VAL A 151 -4.60 -0.73 -2.70
C VAL A 151 -5.55 -0.36 -3.84
N GLY A 152 -5.83 -1.33 -4.69
CA GLY A 152 -6.74 -1.23 -5.83
C GLY A 152 -6.16 -0.59 -7.08
N ILE A 153 -4.90 -0.13 -7.07
CA ILE A 153 -4.34 0.59 -8.22
C ILE A 153 -3.98 -0.36 -9.36
N LEU A 154 -4.47 -0.07 -10.57
CA LEU A 154 -4.14 -0.71 -11.83
C LEU A 154 -3.72 0.33 -12.88
N ALA A 155 -3.19 -0.13 -14.02
CA ALA A 155 -2.90 0.70 -15.19
C ALA A 155 -2.11 1.98 -14.85
N ASN A 156 -1.03 1.86 -14.07
CA ASN A 156 -0.21 2.99 -13.63
C ASN A 156 -0.96 4.07 -12.83
N GLY A 157 -2.05 3.72 -12.13
CA GLY A 157 -2.86 4.69 -11.38
C GLY A 157 -4.11 5.16 -12.11
N MET A 158 -4.39 4.67 -13.32
CA MET A 158 -5.53 5.13 -14.12
C MET A 158 -6.81 4.32 -13.89
N ALA A 159 -6.72 3.15 -13.26
CA ALA A 159 -7.86 2.27 -13.08
C ALA A 159 -7.86 1.60 -11.70
N THR A 160 -9.04 1.14 -11.30
CA THR A 160 -9.28 0.29 -10.14
C THR A 160 -10.39 -0.70 -10.47
N ALA A 161 -10.47 -1.79 -9.71
CA ALA A 161 -11.54 -2.76 -9.77
C ALA A 161 -11.78 -3.34 -8.37
N TYR A 162 -13.00 -3.79 -8.07
CA TYR A 162 -13.29 -4.33 -6.74
C TYR A 162 -12.47 -5.60 -6.45
N GLU A 163 -12.25 -6.41 -7.49
CA GLU A 163 -11.46 -7.63 -7.44
C GLU A 163 -10.01 -7.34 -7.07
N THR A 164 -9.39 -6.28 -7.58
CA THR A 164 -8.01 -5.94 -7.19
C THR A 164 -7.93 -5.50 -5.74
N ILE A 165 -8.95 -4.87 -5.16
CA ILE A 165 -8.94 -4.52 -3.73
C ILE A 165 -8.94 -5.81 -2.89
N VAL A 166 -9.76 -6.80 -3.26
CA VAL A 166 -9.80 -8.11 -2.59
C VAL A 166 -8.49 -8.88 -2.75
N LEU A 167 -7.90 -8.89 -3.95
CA LEU A 167 -6.60 -9.52 -4.23
C LEU A 167 -5.46 -8.81 -3.48
N ASP A 168 -5.48 -7.49 -3.42
CA ASP A 168 -4.50 -6.69 -2.71
C ASP A 168 -4.56 -6.94 -1.20
N ASN A 169 -5.75 -7.14 -0.63
CA ASN A 169 -5.91 -7.54 0.76
C ASN A 169 -5.27 -8.92 1.05
N GLU A 170 -5.36 -9.87 0.13
CA GLU A 170 -4.67 -11.15 0.23
C GLU A 170 -3.14 -10.99 0.17
N ILE A 171 -2.65 -10.15 -0.75
CA ILE A 171 -1.23 -9.82 -0.87
C ILE A 171 -0.71 -9.15 0.41
N LEU A 172 -1.46 -8.20 0.97
CA LEU A 172 -1.12 -7.54 2.24
C LEU A 172 -1.11 -8.53 3.41
N GLY A 173 -2.07 -9.45 3.47
CA GLY A 173 -2.08 -10.51 4.48
C GLY A 173 -0.80 -11.36 4.44
N ALA A 174 -0.35 -11.73 3.24
CA ALA A 174 0.91 -12.44 3.06
C ALA A 174 2.12 -11.58 3.45
N ILE A 175 2.16 -10.31 3.03
CA ILE A 175 3.24 -9.37 3.38
C ILE A 175 3.33 -9.19 4.91
N PHE A 176 2.21 -8.95 5.58
CA PHE A 176 2.18 -8.75 7.03
C PHE A 176 2.63 -10.01 7.79
N ARG A 177 2.22 -11.21 7.35
CA ARG A 177 2.79 -12.45 7.90
C ARG A 177 4.31 -12.50 7.76
N VAL A 178 4.85 -12.11 6.61
CA VAL A 178 6.31 -12.10 6.39
C VAL A 178 7.00 -11.11 7.33
N LEU A 179 6.40 -9.94 7.57
CA LEU A 179 6.94 -8.93 8.48
C LEU A 179 6.96 -9.35 9.95
N GLU A 180 6.06 -10.26 10.38
CA GLU A 180 6.10 -10.87 11.71
C GLU A 180 7.39 -11.68 11.95
N GLY A 181 8.04 -12.12 10.87
CA GLY A 181 9.28 -12.88 10.93
C GLY A 181 9.08 -14.31 11.43
N CYS A 182 10.14 -14.86 12.02
CA CYS A 182 10.16 -16.19 12.61
C CYS A 182 10.45 -16.06 14.10
N ARG A 183 9.56 -16.62 14.93
CA ARG A 183 9.76 -16.66 16.38
C ARG A 183 10.80 -17.74 16.70
N VAL A 184 11.81 -17.36 17.49
CA VAL A 184 12.89 -18.26 17.89
C VAL A 184 12.93 -18.33 19.41
N ASP A 185 12.31 -19.39 19.94
CA ASP A 185 12.40 -19.79 21.35
C ASP A 185 12.39 -21.32 21.45
N GLU A 186 12.49 -21.85 22.67
CA GLU A 186 12.56 -23.30 22.92
C GLU A 186 11.38 -24.09 22.32
N ASP A 187 10.16 -23.56 22.46
CA ASP A 187 8.92 -24.17 21.95
C ASP A 187 8.87 -24.17 20.42
N HIS A 188 9.30 -23.08 19.77
CA HIS A 188 9.31 -22.97 18.30
C HIS A 188 10.49 -23.70 17.65
N LEU A 189 11.61 -23.86 18.37
CA LEU A 189 12.73 -24.69 17.94
C LEU A 189 12.39 -26.19 18.03
N ALA A 190 11.54 -26.58 18.98
CA ALA A 190 10.97 -27.92 19.10
C ALA A 190 12.02 -29.06 19.12
N LEU A 191 13.20 -28.81 19.70
CA LEU A 191 14.34 -29.74 19.64
C LEU A 191 14.04 -31.11 20.27
N GLU A 192 13.29 -31.13 21.37
CA GLU A 192 12.85 -32.38 22.02
C GLU A 192 11.90 -33.18 21.13
N ILE A 193 10.95 -32.51 20.47
CA ILE A 193 10.00 -33.13 19.54
C ILE A 193 10.77 -33.73 18.35
N ILE A 194 11.76 -33.02 17.83
CA ILE A 194 12.65 -33.52 16.77
C ILE A 194 13.37 -34.79 17.24
N ALA A 195 13.95 -34.79 18.45
CA ALA A 195 14.65 -35.96 18.99
C ALA A 195 13.73 -37.18 19.15
N GLN A 196 12.47 -36.98 19.58
CA GLN A 196 11.47 -38.04 19.69
C GLN A 196 11.09 -38.61 18.32
N VAL A 197 10.81 -37.76 17.33
CA VAL A 197 10.44 -38.19 15.98
C VAL A 197 11.57 -38.94 15.29
N VAL A 198 12.82 -38.50 15.45
CA VAL A 198 14.00 -39.22 14.92
C VAL A 198 14.11 -40.64 15.48
N ALA A 199 13.62 -40.89 16.70
CA ALA A 199 13.64 -42.21 17.32
C ALA A 199 12.58 -43.19 16.79
N GLY A 200 11.68 -42.75 15.88
CA GLY A 200 10.72 -43.61 15.19
C GLY A 200 9.27 -43.12 15.16
N ASP A 201 8.97 -41.98 15.80
CA ASP A 201 7.64 -41.36 15.77
C ASP A 201 7.39 -40.52 14.49
N SER A 202 6.23 -39.87 14.40
CA SER A 202 5.89 -38.92 13.32
C SER A 202 5.44 -37.59 13.89
N PHE A 203 5.80 -36.46 13.26
CA PHE A 203 5.31 -35.14 13.66
C PHE A 203 3.78 -35.04 13.62
N LEU A 204 3.10 -35.80 12.74
CA LEU A 204 1.64 -35.75 12.59
C LEU A 204 0.89 -36.07 13.90
N VAL A 205 1.45 -36.95 14.73
CA VAL A 205 0.82 -37.39 15.99
C VAL A 205 1.30 -36.59 17.20
N GLN A 206 2.20 -35.63 17.02
CA GLN A 206 2.77 -34.86 18.12
C GLN A 206 1.78 -33.79 18.61
N PRO A 207 1.56 -33.66 19.94
CA PRO A 207 0.75 -32.59 20.51
C PRO A 207 1.22 -31.19 20.11
N HIS A 208 2.53 -31.03 19.90
CA HIS A 208 3.16 -29.80 19.42
C HIS A 208 2.57 -29.36 18.06
N THR A 209 2.41 -30.27 17.10
CA THR A 209 1.83 -29.95 15.80
C THR A 209 0.39 -29.49 15.92
N VAL A 210 -0.43 -30.14 16.76
CA VAL A 210 -1.83 -29.73 17.00
C VAL A 210 -1.91 -28.34 17.64
N LYS A 211 -1.03 -28.06 18.60
CA LYS A 211 -0.90 -26.75 19.24
C LYS A 211 -0.60 -25.66 18.22
N HIS A 212 0.42 -25.84 17.38
CA HIS A 212 0.84 -24.80 16.43
C HIS A 212 -0.06 -24.68 15.20
N LEU A 213 -0.76 -25.75 14.80
CA LEU A 213 -1.74 -25.71 13.70
C LEU A 213 -2.83 -24.64 13.90
N ARG A 214 -3.22 -24.38 15.16
CA ARG A 214 -4.26 -23.41 15.52
C ARG A 214 -3.72 -22.09 16.06
N SER A 215 -2.39 -21.95 16.12
CA SER A 215 -1.73 -20.80 16.73
C SER A 215 -1.61 -19.58 15.81
N GLY A 216 -1.84 -19.75 14.51
CA GLY A 216 -1.54 -18.72 13.50
C GLY A 216 -0.10 -18.77 12.98
N GLU A 217 0.73 -19.72 13.42
CA GLU A 217 2.12 -19.88 12.94
C GLU A 217 2.22 -19.94 11.42
N VAL A 218 1.33 -20.68 10.75
CA VAL A 218 1.28 -20.78 9.29
C VAL A 218 0.11 -19.97 8.74
N TRP A 219 0.41 -18.97 7.91
CA TRP A 219 -0.61 -18.15 7.27
C TRP A 219 -1.53 -18.96 6.36
N GLN A 220 -2.83 -18.79 6.60
CA GLN A 220 -3.90 -19.39 5.82
C GLN A 220 -4.46 -18.38 4.84
N THR A 221 -4.30 -18.71 3.56
CA THR A 221 -4.83 -17.96 2.42
C THR A 221 -6.36 -18.05 2.40
N ARG A 222 -7.03 -16.97 1.97
CA ARG A 222 -8.48 -16.95 1.73
C ARG A 222 -8.83 -17.08 0.25
N LEU A 223 -7.88 -16.80 -0.64
CA LEU A 223 -8.10 -16.78 -2.09
C LEU A 223 -7.33 -17.85 -2.87
N ALA A 224 -6.12 -18.18 -2.44
CA ALA A 224 -5.25 -19.09 -3.17
C ALA A 224 -5.59 -20.55 -2.87
N MET A 225 -5.50 -21.41 -3.89
CA MET A 225 -5.75 -22.84 -3.74
C MET A 225 -4.48 -23.54 -3.25
N ARG A 226 -4.57 -24.14 -2.06
CA ARG A 226 -3.48 -24.95 -1.48
C ARG A 226 -3.88 -26.37 -1.10
N HIS A 227 -5.18 -26.61 -0.89
CA HIS A 227 -5.69 -27.87 -0.35
C HIS A 227 -6.21 -28.85 -1.41
N GLU A 228 -6.55 -28.35 -2.60
CA GLU A 228 -7.19 -29.13 -3.66
C GLU A 228 -6.34 -29.19 -4.95
N THR A 229 -5.01 -29.11 -4.84
CA THR A 229 -4.10 -29.02 -6.00
C THR A 229 -4.31 -30.14 -7.02
N VAL A 230 -4.61 -31.36 -6.58
CA VAL A 230 -4.88 -32.50 -7.47
C VAL A 230 -6.23 -32.37 -8.21
N LYS A 231 -7.26 -31.79 -7.57
CA LYS A 231 -8.54 -31.50 -8.25
C LYS A 231 -8.43 -30.30 -9.18
N ALA A 232 -7.66 -29.28 -8.80
CA ALA A 232 -7.41 -28.09 -9.62
C ALA A 232 -6.70 -28.46 -10.93
N LEU A 233 -5.72 -29.38 -10.88
CA LEU A 233 -5.06 -29.94 -12.06
C LEU A 233 -6.01 -30.67 -13.03
N ALA A 234 -7.19 -31.07 -12.57
CA ALA A 234 -8.15 -31.84 -13.34
C ALA A 234 -9.21 -30.99 -14.08
N GLY A 235 -9.20 -29.66 -13.98
CA GLY A 235 -10.12 -28.85 -14.80
C GLY A 235 -10.43 -27.42 -14.39
N GLU A 236 -9.71 -26.78 -13.45
CA GLU A 236 -10.00 -25.37 -13.16
C GLU A 236 -9.31 -24.41 -14.14
N PRO A 237 -10.00 -23.32 -14.57
CA PRO A 237 -9.39 -22.30 -15.40
C PRO A 237 -8.31 -21.53 -14.64
N THR A 238 -7.28 -21.07 -15.37
CA THR A 238 -6.15 -20.28 -14.86
C THR A 238 -6.55 -18.98 -14.14
N ASN A 239 -7.75 -18.44 -14.39
CA ASN A 239 -8.25 -17.18 -13.81
C ASN A 239 -9.21 -17.37 -12.61
N ALA A 240 -9.36 -18.58 -12.06
CA ALA A 240 -10.29 -18.87 -10.98
C ALA A 240 -10.12 -17.97 -9.72
N ILE A 241 -8.91 -17.45 -9.47
CA ILE A 241 -8.67 -16.55 -8.33
C ILE A 241 -9.35 -15.18 -8.51
N VAL A 242 -9.45 -14.66 -9.73
CA VAL A 242 -10.12 -13.39 -10.02
C VAL A 242 -11.62 -13.54 -9.86
N GLU A 243 -12.20 -14.66 -10.32
CA GLU A 243 -13.62 -14.96 -10.12
C GLU A 243 -13.99 -15.12 -8.64
N ARG A 244 -13.13 -15.74 -7.84
CA ARG A 244 -13.30 -15.80 -6.38
C ARG A 244 -13.24 -14.42 -5.75
N ALA A 245 -12.29 -13.58 -6.17
CA ALA A 245 -12.18 -12.21 -5.70
C ALA A 245 -13.43 -11.38 -6.05
N HIS A 246 -13.99 -11.58 -7.25
CA HIS A 246 -15.26 -10.97 -7.67
C HIS A 246 -16.43 -11.38 -6.77
N HIS A 247 -16.59 -12.68 -6.50
CA HIS A 247 -17.65 -13.16 -5.61
C HIS A 247 -17.53 -12.57 -4.21
N ILE A 248 -16.32 -12.50 -3.66
CA ILE A 248 -16.08 -11.90 -2.34
C ILE A 248 -16.40 -10.40 -2.35
N ALA A 249 -16.01 -9.68 -3.40
CA ALA A 249 -16.34 -8.27 -3.55
C ALA A 249 -17.86 -8.05 -3.58
N GLN A 250 -18.60 -8.82 -4.40
CA GLN A 250 -20.06 -8.74 -4.48
C GLN A 250 -20.72 -9.06 -3.14
N GLN A 251 -20.24 -10.10 -2.46
CA GLN A 251 -20.74 -10.47 -1.14
C GLN A 251 -20.55 -9.32 -0.14
N LEU A 252 -19.33 -8.77 -0.03
CA LEU A 252 -19.03 -7.64 0.86
C LEU A 252 -19.90 -6.43 0.57
N LEU A 253 -20.11 -6.09 -0.71
CA LEU A 253 -20.98 -4.97 -1.10
C LEU A 253 -22.44 -5.20 -0.72
N SER A 254 -22.91 -6.45 -0.74
CA SER A 254 -24.30 -6.79 -0.41
C SER A 254 -24.57 -6.94 1.09
N GLU A 255 -23.56 -7.35 1.87
CA GLU A 255 -23.72 -7.70 3.29
C GLU A 255 -23.17 -6.62 4.24
N HIS A 256 -22.26 -5.75 3.79
CA HIS A 256 -21.64 -4.76 4.66
C HIS A 256 -22.63 -3.67 5.09
N THR A 257 -22.71 -3.43 6.39
CA THR A 257 -23.54 -2.37 6.97
C THR A 257 -22.65 -1.27 7.54
N VAL A 258 -22.87 -0.03 7.09
CA VAL A 258 -22.16 1.14 7.59
C VAL A 258 -22.87 1.65 8.85
N PRO A 259 -22.16 1.92 9.96
CA PRO A 259 -22.75 2.55 11.13
C PRO A 259 -23.42 3.88 10.76
N PRO A 260 -24.64 4.18 11.26
CA PRO A 260 -25.30 5.43 10.95
C PRO A 260 -24.49 6.62 11.49
N LEU A 261 -24.54 7.74 10.78
CA LEU A 261 -23.96 9.00 11.25
C LEU A 261 -24.71 9.46 12.51
N PRO A 262 -24.04 10.21 13.42
CA PRO A 262 -24.72 10.87 14.52
C PRO A 262 -25.86 11.78 14.03
N GLU A 263 -26.89 11.94 14.85
CA GLU A 263 -28.05 12.78 14.54
C GLU A 263 -27.62 14.22 14.19
N GLY A 264 -28.24 14.81 13.17
CA GLY A 264 -27.93 16.16 12.69
C GLY A 264 -26.73 16.28 11.75
N VAL A 265 -25.73 15.40 11.84
CA VAL A 265 -24.49 15.49 11.02
C VAL A 265 -24.79 15.43 9.52
N GLN A 266 -25.72 14.57 9.12
CA GLN A 266 -26.09 14.46 7.70
C GLN A 266 -26.72 15.75 7.18
N LEU A 267 -27.57 16.41 7.98
CA LEU A 267 -28.18 17.69 7.62
C LEU A 267 -27.11 18.79 7.53
N ASP A 268 -26.19 18.86 8.50
CA ASP A 268 -25.09 19.83 8.48
C ASP A 268 -24.21 19.66 7.22
N MET A 269 -23.95 18.42 6.80
CA MET A 269 -23.21 18.15 5.56
C MET A 269 -23.96 18.62 4.31
N GLU A 270 -25.27 18.36 4.23
CA GLU A 270 -26.12 18.81 3.12
C GLU A 270 -26.19 20.35 3.04
N ASP A 271 -26.28 21.02 4.19
CA ASP A 271 -26.26 22.48 4.29
C ASP A 271 -24.92 23.07 3.83
N ILE A 272 -23.80 22.48 4.23
CA ILE A 272 -22.46 22.90 3.77
C ILE A 272 -22.33 22.73 2.25
N LEU A 273 -22.77 21.60 1.70
CA LEU A 273 -22.69 21.31 0.27
C LEU A 273 -23.57 22.25 -0.56
N SER A 274 -24.78 22.54 -0.10
CA SER A 274 -25.67 23.49 -0.77
C SER A 274 -25.09 24.91 -0.79
N CYS A 275 -24.61 25.40 0.35
CA CYS A 275 -23.94 26.70 0.46
C CYS A 275 -22.69 26.81 -0.43
N ALA A 276 -21.93 25.72 -0.59
CA ALA A 276 -20.76 25.67 -1.46
C ALA A 276 -21.15 25.65 -2.95
N GLY A 277 -22.20 24.91 -3.30
CA GLY A 277 -22.73 24.82 -4.66
C GLY A 277 -23.21 26.17 -5.20
N GLU A 278 -23.91 26.96 -4.38
CA GLU A 278 -24.38 28.31 -4.74
C GLU A 278 -23.23 29.29 -5.03
N LYS A 279 -22.13 29.20 -4.27
CA LYS A 279 -20.92 30.03 -4.45
C LYS A 279 -20.09 29.64 -5.67
N SER A 280 -20.23 28.40 -6.15
CA SER A 280 -19.46 27.85 -7.28
C SER A 280 -20.16 28.07 -8.63
N GLY A 281 -21.44 28.46 -8.62
CA GLY A 281 -22.27 28.74 -9.79
C GLY A 281 -22.33 30.21 -10.22
N SER A 282 -21.57 31.10 -9.56
CA SER A 282 -21.41 32.53 -9.87
C SER A 282 -20.02 32.83 -10.38
#